data_AF-A0A125W6E8-F1
#
_entry.id   AF-A0A125W6E8-F1
#
_cell.length_a   1.000
_cell.length_b   1.000
_cell.length_c   1.000
_cell.angle_alpha   90.00
_cell.angle_beta   90.00
_cell.angle_gamma   90.00
#
_symmetry.space_group_name_H-M   'P 1'
#
loop_
_entity.id
_entity.type
_entity.pdbx_description
1 polymer ?
#
loop_
_entity_poly.entity_id
_entity_poly.type
_entity_poly.pdbx_seq_one_letter_code
_entity_poly.pdbx_strand_id
1 'polypeptide(L)'
;NAVLTQNGLKYKSFTPTDLDSLQGGSVTFERYGDIVTVQFTIQTRIDKDFAKDQTIVWGIPDEFQPNTDKLFPLINSVGSGGIVKFVSGVRISAQTTIAKNTWYWGTITYIAKNRL
;
A
#
# COMPACT_ATOMS: atom_id res chain seq x y z
N ASN A 1 4.61 -28.79 -18.81
CA ASN A 1 4.16 -27.38 -18.88
C ASN A 1 4.15 -26.77 -17.50
N ALA A 2 5.31 -26.33 -17.00
CA ALA A 2 5.47 -25.67 -15.71
C ALA A 2 5.55 -24.15 -15.95
N VAL A 3 4.41 -23.47 -15.91
CA VAL A 3 4.32 -22.01 -16.10
C VAL A 3 3.42 -21.46 -14.99
N LEU A 4 3.88 -21.43 -13.72
CA LEU A 4 3.15 -20.82 -12.59
C LEU A 4 4.00 -20.56 -11.31
N THR A 5 5.33 -20.39 -11.38
CA THR A 5 6.16 -20.42 -10.16
C THR A 5 6.11 -19.18 -9.24
N GLN A 6 5.37 -18.12 -9.55
CA GLN A 6 5.35 -16.89 -8.73
C GLN A 6 3.96 -16.24 -8.55
N ASN A 7 2.89 -17.02 -8.62
CA ASN A 7 1.55 -16.49 -8.31
C ASN A 7 1.29 -16.49 -6.79
N GLY A 8 0.60 -15.47 -6.28
CA GLY A 8 0.28 -15.41 -4.85
C GLY A 8 -0.59 -14.23 -4.45
N LEU A 9 -1.17 -14.32 -3.26
CA LEU A 9 -1.98 -13.27 -2.64
C LEU A 9 -1.50 -13.03 -1.21
N LYS A 10 -1.21 -11.78 -0.87
CA LYS A 10 -0.89 -11.36 0.49
C LYS A 10 -1.84 -10.28 0.95
N TYR A 11 -2.39 -10.47 2.14
CA TYR A 11 -3.33 -9.54 2.76
C TYR A 11 -2.81 -9.08 4.11
N LYS A 12 -3.03 -7.81 4.44
CA LYS A 12 -2.83 -7.26 5.77
C LYS A 12 -3.95 -6.27 6.09
N SER A 13 -4.64 -6.48 7.20
CA SER A 13 -5.57 -5.50 7.78
C SER A 13 -4.85 -4.56 8.74
N PHE A 14 -5.42 -3.37 8.93
CA PHE A 14 -4.97 -2.39 9.89
C PHE A 14 -6.09 -2.06 10.86
N THR A 15 -5.74 -1.90 12.11
CA THR A 15 -6.61 -1.45 13.21
C THR A 15 -5.89 -0.35 13.97
N PRO A 16 -6.58 0.37 14.88
CA PRO A 16 -5.95 1.41 15.68
C PRO A 16 -4.78 0.92 16.56
N THR A 17 -4.67 -0.38 16.82
CA THR A 17 -3.54 -0.96 17.57
C THR A 17 -2.30 -1.15 16.71
N ASP A 18 -2.47 -1.30 15.39
CA ASP A 18 -1.36 -1.41 14.44
C ASP A 18 -0.74 -0.04 14.16
N LEU A 19 -1.59 0.98 14.03
CA LEU A 19 -1.18 2.35 13.76
C LEU A 19 -2.21 3.33 14.34
N ASP A 20 -1.76 4.19 15.24
CA ASP A 20 -2.64 5.07 16.01
C ASP A 20 -3.30 6.17 15.18
N SER A 21 -2.82 6.47 13.96
CA SER A 21 -3.45 7.37 12.99
C SER A 21 -4.60 6.72 12.19
N LEU A 22 -4.81 5.41 12.30
CA LEU A 22 -5.86 4.67 11.57
C LEU A 22 -7.05 4.34 12.46
N GLN A 23 -8.25 4.48 11.90
CA GLN A 23 -9.46 3.86 12.41
C GLN A 23 -9.58 2.41 11.91
N GLY A 24 -9.08 2.15 10.69
CA GLY A 24 -9.01 0.82 10.10
C GLY A 24 -8.53 0.86 8.66
N GLY A 25 -8.40 -0.31 8.05
CA GLY A 25 -8.06 -0.43 6.63
C GLY A 25 -7.50 -1.79 6.26
N SER A 26 -7.03 -1.92 5.03
CA SER A 26 -6.31 -3.08 4.55
C SER A 26 -5.44 -2.77 3.34
N VAL A 27 -4.50 -3.66 3.08
CA VAL A 27 -3.74 -3.73 1.83
C VAL A 27 -3.73 -5.17 1.34
N THR A 28 -3.96 -5.35 0.04
CA THR A 28 -3.89 -6.63 -0.66
C THR A 28 -2.86 -6.52 -1.77
N PHE A 29 -1.95 -7.48 -1.82
CA PHE A 29 -1.01 -7.68 -2.92
C PHE A 29 -1.42 -8.95 -3.65
N GLU A 30 -1.60 -8.85 -4.96
CA GLU A 30 -1.88 -9.98 -5.83
C GLU A 30 -0.79 -10.04 -6.90
N ARG A 31 -0.16 -11.20 -7.04
CA ARG A 31 0.91 -11.43 -8.00
C ARG A 31 0.50 -12.47 -9.03
N TYR A 32 0.72 -12.13 -10.30
CA TYR A 32 0.59 -13.01 -11.44
C TYR A 32 1.84 -12.91 -12.33
N GLY A 33 2.69 -13.95 -12.28
CA GLY A 33 4.00 -13.93 -12.92
C GLY A 33 4.87 -12.76 -12.43
N ASP A 34 5.24 -11.84 -13.32
CA ASP A 34 6.04 -10.66 -13.00
C ASP A 34 5.22 -9.47 -12.50
N ILE A 35 3.91 -9.52 -12.63
CA ILE A 35 3.03 -8.39 -12.37
C ILE A 35 2.45 -8.51 -10.96
N VAL A 36 2.56 -7.43 -10.19
CA VAL A 36 1.92 -7.30 -8.88
C VAL A 36 0.92 -6.15 -8.94
N THR A 37 -0.30 -6.41 -8.50
CA THR A 37 -1.34 -5.40 -8.26
C THR A 37 -1.54 -5.25 -6.77
N VAL A 38 -1.59 -4.01 -6.32
CA VAL A 38 -1.81 -3.66 -4.92
C VAL A 38 -3.08 -2.86 -4.82
N GLN A 39 -3.98 -3.29 -3.94
CA GLN A 39 -5.18 -2.56 -3.54
C GLN A 39 -4.99 -2.10 -2.10
N PHE A 40 -5.24 -0.82 -1.86
CA PHE A 40 -4.95 -0.16 -0.60
C PHE A 40 -6.17 0.63 -0.16
N THR A 41 -6.67 0.36 1.05
CA THR A 41 -7.83 1.08 1.61
C THR A 41 -7.55 1.44 3.05
N ILE A 42 -7.68 2.72 3.41
CA ILE A 42 -7.51 3.16 4.80
C ILE A 42 -8.57 4.17 5.20
N GLN A 43 -8.95 4.13 6.48
CA GLN A 43 -9.71 5.17 7.15
C GLN A 43 -8.80 5.84 8.17
N THR A 44 -8.50 7.13 7.98
CA THR A 44 -7.78 7.93 8.97
C THR A 44 -8.70 8.24 10.15
N ARG A 45 -8.13 8.36 11.36
CA ARG A 45 -8.92 8.74 12.55
C ARG A 45 -9.46 10.16 12.43
N ILE A 46 -10.50 10.48 13.20
CA ILE A 46 -11.11 11.81 13.20
C ILE A 46 -10.16 12.93 13.63
N ASP A 47 -9.20 12.62 14.48
CA ASP A 47 -8.35 13.56 15.19
C ASP A 47 -6.88 13.55 14.72
N LYS A 48 -6.51 12.67 13.78
CA LYS A 48 -5.11 12.46 13.41
C LYS A 48 -4.90 12.36 11.90
N ASP A 49 -4.05 13.25 11.39
CA ASP A 49 -3.53 13.13 10.03
C ASP A 49 -2.44 12.05 9.99
N PHE A 50 -2.13 11.55 8.79
CA PHE A 50 -0.82 10.96 8.56
C PHE A 50 0.17 12.04 8.20
N ALA A 51 1.27 12.10 8.95
CA ALA A 51 2.38 12.94 8.59
C ALA A 51 3.09 12.40 7.34
N LYS A 52 3.74 13.30 6.60
CA LYS A 52 4.67 12.91 5.55
C LYS A 52 5.76 11.98 6.12
N ASP A 53 6.16 10.99 5.32
CA ASP A 53 7.13 9.94 5.63
C ASP A 53 6.71 8.95 6.76
N GLN A 54 5.50 9.10 7.31
CA GLN A 54 4.94 8.11 8.23
C GLN A 54 4.68 6.78 7.50
N THR A 55 5.19 5.69 8.08
CA THR A 55 5.00 4.34 7.53
C THR A 55 3.58 3.86 7.79
N ILE A 56 2.94 3.31 6.76
CA ILE A 56 1.57 2.77 6.83
C ILE A 56 1.58 1.24 6.74
N VAL A 57 2.42 0.70 5.85
CA VAL A 57 2.59 -0.75 5.65
C VAL A 57 4.06 -1.10 5.83
N TRP A 58 4.35 -2.19 6.53
CA TRP A 58 5.71 -2.69 6.75
C TRP A 58 5.74 -4.21 6.58
N GLY A 59 6.92 -4.75 6.26
CA GLY A 59 7.15 -6.18 6.12
C GLY A 59 6.58 -6.77 4.83
N ILE A 60 6.69 -6.05 3.72
CA ILE A 60 6.26 -6.55 2.40
C ILE A 60 7.18 -7.71 2.00
N PRO A 61 6.65 -8.93 1.79
CA PRO A 61 7.47 -10.08 1.42
C PRO A 61 8.21 -9.87 0.10
N ASP A 62 9.41 -10.42 -0.02
CA ASP A 62 10.34 -10.21 -1.15
C ASP A 62 9.69 -10.48 -2.51
N GLU A 63 8.82 -11.48 -2.59
CA GLU A 63 8.09 -11.85 -3.81
C GLU A 63 7.07 -10.79 -4.24
N PHE A 64 6.66 -9.86 -3.38
CA PHE A 64 5.76 -8.76 -3.75
C PHE A 64 6.49 -7.42 -3.87
N GLN A 65 7.80 -7.33 -3.62
CA GLN A 65 8.49 -6.04 -3.65
C GLN A 65 8.63 -5.51 -5.10
N PRO A 66 8.43 -4.20 -5.33
CA PRO A 66 8.62 -3.61 -6.63
C PRO A 66 10.12 -3.55 -7.01
N ASN A 67 10.42 -3.58 -8.30
CA ASN A 67 11.79 -3.46 -8.79
C ASN A 67 12.43 -2.08 -8.53
N THR A 68 11.61 -1.05 -8.32
CA THR A 68 11.96 0.34 -8.07
C THR A 68 10.91 0.94 -7.16
N ASP A 69 11.27 1.88 -6.29
CA ASP A 69 10.27 2.57 -5.47
C ASP A 69 9.28 3.30 -6.39
N LYS A 70 7.98 3.07 -6.14
CA LYS A 70 6.88 3.67 -6.89
C LYS A 70 6.07 4.58 -5.99
N LEU A 71 5.60 5.68 -6.56
CA LEU A 71 4.59 6.56 -5.98
C LEU A 71 3.23 6.15 -6.54
N PHE A 72 2.19 6.18 -5.71
CA PHE A 72 0.82 6.03 -6.18
C PHE A 72 -0.15 6.88 -5.38
N PRO A 73 -1.20 7.39 -6.04
CA PRO A 73 -2.21 8.20 -5.37
C PRO A 73 -3.12 7.32 -4.52
N LEU A 74 -3.54 7.89 -3.39
CA LEU A 74 -4.71 7.49 -2.65
C LEU A 74 -5.80 8.52 -2.93
N ILE A 75 -6.97 8.07 -3.37
CA ILE A 75 -8.10 8.90 -3.76
C ILE A 75 -9.16 8.83 -2.66
N ASN A 76 -9.86 9.92 -2.39
CA ASN A 76 -11.05 9.96 -1.55
C ASN A 76 -12.29 10.34 -2.39
N SER A 77 -13.47 10.34 -1.77
CA SER A 77 -14.75 10.60 -2.43
C SER A 77 -14.91 12.04 -2.95
N VAL A 78 -14.05 12.96 -2.54
CA VAL A 78 -14.10 14.38 -2.89
C VAL A 78 -12.99 14.79 -3.88
N GLY A 79 -12.23 13.84 -4.41
CA GLY A 79 -11.23 14.05 -5.46
C GLY A 79 -9.88 14.63 -5.00
N SER A 80 -9.72 14.95 -3.71
CA SER A 80 -8.43 15.36 -3.13
C SER A 80 -7.69 14.13 -2.58
N GLY A 81 -6.49 13.87 -3.07
CA GLY A 81 -5.76 12.64 -2.75
C GLY A 81 -4.60 12.82 -1.77
N GLY A 82 -4.19 11.72 -1.16
CA GLY A 82 -2.85 11.57 -0.60
C GLY A 82 -1.92 10.91 -1.63
N ILE A 83 -0.61 11.05 -1.47
CA ILE A 83 0.36 10.25 -2.23
C ILE A 83 1.08 9.36 -1.24
N VAL A 84 1.25 8.08 -1.59
CA VAL A 84 2.09 7.14 -0.87
C VAL A 84 3.22 6.66 -1.78
N LYS A 85 4.30 6.17 -1.18
CA LYS A 85 5.43 5.59 -1.88
C LYS A 85 5.83 4.27 -1.27
N PHE A 86 6.33 3.36 -2.10
CA PHE A 86 7.22 2.31 -1.63
C PHE A 86 8.53 2.95 -1.15
N VAL A 87 9.12 2.37 -0.10
CA VAL A 87 10.43 2.78 0.42
C VAL A 87 11.30 1.54 0.52
N SER A 88 12.36 1.51 -0.29
CA SER A 88 13.25 0.36 -0.46
C SER A 88 12.52 -0.95 -0.80
N GLY A 89 11.31 -0.85 -1.38
CA GLY A 89 10.42 -1.99 -1.65
C GLY A 89 9.78 -2.69 -0.44
N VAL A 90 10.30 -2.52 0.78
CA VAL A 90 9.91 -3.30 1.97
C VAL A 90 8.73 -2.73 2.76
N ARG A 91 8.37 -1.46 2.50
CA ARG A 91 7.32 -0.72 3.22
C ARG A 91 6.65 0.32 2.32
N ILE A 92 5.46 0.76 2.72
CA ILE A 92 4.72 1.87 2.09
C ILE A 92 4.60 3.01 3.11
N SER A 93 4.97 4.23 2.71
CA SER A 93 4.91 5.42 3.56
C SER A 93 4.16 6.56 2.86
N ALA A 94 3.57 7.45 3.64
CA ALA A 94 2.99 8.68 3.12
C ALA A 94 4.07 9.57 2.49
N GLN A 95 3.82 10.12 1.31
CA GLN A 95 4.68 11.10 0.64
C GLN A 95 4.14 12.53 0.80
N THR A 96 2.84 12.66 1.04
CA THR A 96 2.16 13.89 1.42
C THR A 96 1.49 13.69 2.78
N THR A 97 1.07 14.78 3.43
CA THR A 97 0.11 14.66 4.53
C THR A 97 -1.18 14.03 4.01
N ILE A 98 -1.73 13.04 4.72
CA ILE A 98 -3.02 12.43 4.40
C ILE A 98 -4.00 12.85 5.48
N ALA A 99 -5.09 13.50 5.08
CA ALA A 99 -5.98 14.17 6.01
C ALA A 99 -6.74 13.18 6.89
N LYS A 100 -6.99 13.59 8.13
CA LYS A 100 -7.83 12.93 9.11
C LYS A 100 -9.28 12.79 8.66
N ASN A 101 -10.04 11.96 9.37
CA ASN A 101 -11.47 11.71 9.19
C ASN A 101 -11.89 11.36 7.76
N THR A 102 -11.04 10.65 7.01
CA THR A 102 -11.25 10.45 5.58
C THR A 102 -10.99 9.00 5.19
N TRP A 103 -11.84 8.48 4.30
CA TRP A 103 -11.63 7.22 3.62
C TRP A 103 -10.81 7.42 2.35
N TYR A 104 -9.79 6.60 2.19
CA TYR A 104 -8.92 6.59 1.03
C TYR A 104 -8.85 5.20 0.41
N TRP A 105 -8.77 5.16 -0.91
CA TRP A 105 -8.49 3.95 -1.68
C TRP A 105 -7.44 4.25 -2.75
N GLY A 106 -6.60 3.27 -3.06
CA GLY A 106 -5.60 3.37 -4.12
C GLY A 106 -5.28 2.02 -4.71
N THR A 107 -4.95 2.03 -5.99
CA THR A 107 -4.49 0.85 -6.71
C THR A 107 -3.23 1.19 -7.46
N ILE A 108 -2.25 0.29 -7.43
CA ILE A 108 -1.06 0.37 -8.29
C ILE A 108 -0.73 -1.01 -8.83
N THR A 109 -0.33 -1.06 -10.10
CA THR A 109 0.26 -2.23 -10.73
C THR A 109 1.72 -1.96 -11.06
N TYR A 110 2.60 -2.91 -10.76
CA TYR A 110 4.04 -2.81 -11.05
C TYR A 110 4.65 -4.15 -11.38
N ILE A 111 5.90 -4.10 -11.85
CA ILE A 111 6.73 -5.28 -12.08
C ILE A 111 7.52 -5.60 -10.81
N ALA A 112 7.40 -6.85 -10.34
CA ALA A 112 8.13 -7.34 -9.18
C ALA A 112 9.65 -7.27 -9.41
N LYS A 113 10.40 -7.16 -8.31
CA LYS A 113 11.88 -7.19 -8.32
C LYS A 113 12.41 -8.54 -8.77
N ASN A 114 11.86 -9.62 -8.21
CA ASN A 114 12.27 -10.99 -8.50
C ASN A 114 11.43 -11.56 -9.64
N ARG A 115 11.78 -11.22 -10.88
CA ARG A 115 11.09 -11.65 -12.10
C ARG A 115 11.30 -13.15 -12.40
N LEU A 116 10.41 -13.72 -13.19
CA LEU A 116 10.53 -15.05 -13.80
C LEU A 116 11.52 -15.06 -14.98
#